data_AF-A0A060BT98-F1
#
_entry.id   AF-A0A060BT98-F1
#
_cell.length_a   1.000
_cell.length_b   1.000
_cell.length_c   1.000
_cell.angle_alpha   90.00
_cell.angle_beta   90.00
_cell.angle_gamma   90.00
#
_symmetry.space_group_name_H-M   'P 1'
#
loop_
_entity.id
_entity.type
_entity.pdbx_description
1 polymer ?
#
loop_
_entity_poly.entity_id
_entity_poly.type
_entity_poly.pdbx_seq_one_letter_code
_entity_poly.pdbx_strand_id
1 'polypeptide(L)'
;NELTMKLQLAGQGKDEVLYKAGPFGTVKAIRKNPTVIPDESINPRLAKILQQVAIKKELIVALANSNVREMLEMWFTNIKRVGISNYLIVALDDSTETFCKSKGVPFYRRDPDEGVDNIGKVGGNHAVSGLSFA
;
A
#
# COMPACT_ATOMS: atom_id res chain seq x y z
N ASN A 1 -51.58 6.14 -13.20
CA ASN A 1 -50.23 6.23 -12.61
C ASN A 1 -49.16 5.93 -13.64
N GLU A 2 -48.82 6.94 -14.44
CA GLU A 2 -47.77 6.89 -15.47
C GLU A 2 -46.35 6.75 -14.86
N LEU A 3 -46.19 7.15 -13.59
CA LEU A 3 -44.94 6.97 -12.83
C LEU A 3 -44.55 5.50 -12.64
N THR A 4 -45.53 4.60 -12.49
CA THR A 4 -45.25 3.20 -12.16
C THR A 4 -44.71 2.43 -13.37
N MET A 5 -45.10 2.79 -14.60
CA MET A 5 -44.56 2.21 -15.83
C MET A 5 -43.16 2.74 -16.17
N LYS A 6 -42.87 4.02 -15.88
CA LYS A 6 -41.53 4.60 -16.10
C LYS A 6 -40.46 4.01 -15.17
N LEU A 7 -40.83 3.61 -13.95
CA LEU A 7 -39.92 2.92 -13.01
C LEU A 7 -39.59 1.48 -13.45
N GLN A 8 -40.54 0.75 -14.05
CA GLN A 8 -40.27 -0.61 -14.56
C GLN A 8 -39.38 -0.60 -15.81
N LEU A 9 -39.49 0.42 -16.67
CA LEU A 9 -38.64 0.57 -17.85
C LEU A 9 -37.21 1.06 -17.51
N ALA A 10 -37.04 1.80 -16.41
CA ALA A 10 -35.72 2.27 -15.96
C ALA A 10 -34.85 1.17 -15.33
N GLY A 11 -35.42 0.00 -14.97
CA GLY A 11 -34.71 -1.14 -14.40
C GLY A 11 -34.12 -2.13 -15.42
N GLN A 12 -34.37 -1.95 -16.72
CA GLN A 12 -33.90 -2.85 -17.78
C GLN A 12 -32.60 -2.36 -18.45
N GLY A 13 -31.62 -2.00 -17.62
CA GLY A 13 -30.27 -1.61 -18.05
C GLY A 13 -29.21 -2.64 -17.64
N LYS A 14 -29.14 -3.74 -18.39
CA LYS A 14 -28.00 -4.66 -18.66
C LYS A 14 -27.04 -5.03 -17.50
N ASP A 15 -27.03 -6.34 -17.22
CA ASP A 15 -26.04 -7.16 -16.51
C ASP A 15 -26.01 -7.15 -14.97
N GLU A 16 -27.17 -7.36 -14.33
CA GLU A 16 -27.17 -7.94 -12.97
C GLU A 16 -27.00 -9.46 -13.03
N VAL A 17 -25.74 -9.92 -13.01
CA VAL A 17 -25.44 -11.33 -12.75
C VAL A 17 -25.78 -11.62 -11.28
N LEU A 18 -26.82 -12.41 -11.04
CA LEU A 18 -27.20 -12.88 -9.71
C LEU A 18 -26.10 -13.81 -9.15
N TYR A 19 -25.16 -13.27 -8.39
CA TYR A 19 -24.10 -14.06 -7.76
C TYR A 19 -24.65 -14.85 -6.56
N LYS A 20 -25.00 -16.13 -6.78
CA LYS A 20 -25.26 -17.08 -5.68
C LYS A 20 -23.93 -17.56 -5.11
N ALA A 21 -23.76 -17.45 -3.79
CA ALA A 21 -22.64 -18.07 -3.10
C ALA A 21 -22.71 -19.60 -3.27
N GLY A 22 -21.61 -20.21 -3.71
CA GLY A 22 -21.48 -21.66 -3.73
C GLY A 22 -21.44 -22.26 -2.32
N PRO A 23 -21.54 -23.58 -2.17
CA PRO A 23 -21.38 -24.28 -0.89
C PRO A 23 -20.14 -23.82 -0.10
N PHE A 24 -20.19 -23.92 1.23
CA PHE A 24 -19.03 -23.63 2.07
C PHE A 24 -17.76 -24.32 1.55
N GLY A 25 -16.68 -23.55 1.39
CA GLY A 25 -15.41 -24.03 0.82
C GLY A 25 -15.27 -23.90 -0.71
N THR A 26 -16.32 -23.45 -1.43
CA THR A 26 -16.26 -23.27 -2.91
C THR A 26 -16.34 -21.81 -3.38
N VAL A 27 -16.60 -20.87 -2.47
CA VAL A 27 -16.64 -19.43 -2.80
C VAL A 27 -15.22 -18.92 -3.06
N LYS A 28 -14.84 -18.82 -4.34
CA LYS A 28 -13.69 -18.01 -4.75
C LYS A 28 -14.13 -16.56 -4.81
N ALA A 29 -13.48 -15.67 -4.07
CA ALA A 29 -13.77 -14.24 -4.14
C ALA A 29 -13.44 -13.72 -5.55
N ILE A 30 -14.47 -13.39 -6.35
CA ILE A 30 -14.34 -12.82 -7.70
C ILE A 30 -14.24 -11.28 -7.60
N ARG A 31 -13.59 -10.74 -6.56
CA ARG A 31 -13.25 -9.31 -6.57
C ARG A 31 -11.90 -9.17 -7.25
N LYS A 32 -11.92 -8.90 -8.55
CA LYS A 32 -10.79 -8.22 -9.18
C LYS A 32 -10.84 -6.79 -8.67
N ASN A 33 -9.87 -6.38 -7.85
CA ASN A 33 -9.72 -4.96 -7.54
C ASN A 33 -9.67 -4.19 -8.86
N PRO A 34 -10.38 -3.05 -8.95
CA PRO A 34 -10.37 -2.25 -10.16
C PRO A 34 -8.93 -1.92 -10.54
N THR A 35 -8.63 -1.86 -11.83
CA THR A 35 -7.32 -1.41 -12.29
C THR A 35 -7.15 0.05 -11.90
N VAL A 36 -6.40 0.30 -10.83
CA VAL A 36 -6.04 1.65 -10.39
C VAL A 36 -4.93 2.14 -11.31
N ILE A 37 -5.19 3.22 -12.04
CA ILE A 37 -4.17 3.94 -12.79
C ILE A 37 -3.57 4.98 -11.84
N PRO A 38 -2.29 4.87 -11.47
CA PRO A 38 -1.66 5.86 -10.60
C PRO A 38 -1.58 7.21 -11.33
N ASP A 39 -1.93 8.27 -10.61
CA ASP A 39 -1.69 9.64 -11.06
C ASP A 39 -0.31 10.10 -10.55
N GLU A 40 0.66 10.14 -11.45
CA GLU A 40 2.05 10.49 -11.14
C GLU A 40 2.21 11.98 -10.73
N SER A 41 1.22 12.84 -11.03
CA SER A 41 1.26 14.25 -10.68
C SER A 41 1.05 14.52 -9.19
N ILE A 42 0.38 13.61 -8.48
CA ILE A 42 0.07 13.74 -7.05
C ILE A 42 1.32 13.64 -6.18
N ASN A 43 2.24 12.76 -6.53
CA ASN A 43 3.51 12.61 -5.81
C ASN A 43 4.66 12.26 -6.76
N PRO A 44 5.22 13.26 -7.45
CA PRO A 44 6.27 13.04 -8.45
C PRO A 44 7.54 12.39 -7.86
N ARG A 45 7.85 12.69 -6.59
CA ARG A 45 9.00 12.12 -5.88
C ARG A 45 8.83 10.62 -5.68
N LEU A 46 7.67 10.20 -5.16
CA LEU A 46 7.36 8.78 -4.97
C LEU A 46 7.24 8.06 -6.31
N ALA A 47 6.59 8.67 -7.31
CA ALA A 47 6.46 8.09 -8.65
C ALA A 47 7.82 7.74 -9.26
N LYS A 48 8.81 8.64 -9.16
CA LYS A 48 10.18 8.40 -9.64
C LYS A 48 10.87 7.22 -8.94
N ILE A 49 10.65 7.06 -7.64
CA ILE A 49 11.19 5.92 -6.88
C ILE A 49 10.51 4.63 -7.33
N LEU A 50 9.17 4.62 -7.37
CA LEU A 50 8.37 3.45 -7.75
C LEU A 50 8.68 2.97 -9.18
N GLN A 51 8.96 3.88 -10.11
CA GLN A 51 9.39 3.52 -11.47
C GLN A 51 10.63 2.61 -11.47
N GLN A 52 11.51 2.75 -10.48
CA GLN A 52 12.75 1.98 -10.37
C GLN A 52 12.57 0.67 -9.59
N VAL A 53 11.73 0.67 -8.54
CA VAL A 53 11.64 -0.46 -7.59
C VAL A 53 10.39 -1.33 -7.76
N ALA A 54 9.31 -0.81 -8.35
CA ALA A 54 8.04 -1.54 -8.48
C ALA A 54 8.01 -2.40 -9.77
N ILE A 55 8.85 -3.43 -9.79
CA ILE A 55 8.92 -4.39 -10.91
C ILE A 55 7.54 -5.02 -11.13
N LYS A 56 7.02 -4.94 -12.36
CA LYS A 56 5.67 -5.42 -12.72
C LYS A 56 4.54 -4.83 -11.86
N LYS A 57 4.74 -3.64 -11.27
CA LYS A 57 3.82 -3.00 -10.32
C LYS A 57 3.65 -3.78 -9.01
N GLU A 58 4.62 -4.62 -8.66
CA GLU A 58 4.66 -5.36 -7.39
C GLU A 58 5.80 -4.81 -6.52
N LEU A 59 5.53 -4.67 -5.23
CA LEU A 59 6.46 -4.07 -4.28
C LEU A 59 6.25 -4.65 -2.88
N ILE A 60 7.33 -5.00 -2.20
CA ILE A 60 7.31 -5.32 -0.77
C ILE A 60 7.61 -4.04 0.01
N VAL A 61 6.68 -3.61 0.84
CA VAL A 61 6.81 -2.36 1.60
C VAL A 61 7.04 -2.66 3.07
N ALA A 62 8.03 -2.02 3.67
CA ALA A 62 8.23 -1.97 5.12
C ALA A 62 8.02 -0.55 5.62
N LEU A 63 7.19 -0.39 6.66
CA LEU A 63 6.99 0.87 7.35
C LEU A 63 7.80 0.83 8.66
N ALA A 64 8.70 1.80 8.87
CA ALA A 64 9.64 1.73 9.97
C ALA A 64 10.02 3.10 10.55
N ASN A 65 10.26 3.10 11.85
CA ASN A 65 10.90 4.18 12.59
C ASN A 65 12.18 3.67 13.30
N SER A 66 12.85 4.58 14.00
CA SER A 66 14.11 4.33 14.71
C SER A 66 14.00 3.23 15.77
N ASN A 67 12.82 3.03 16.37
CA ASN A 67 12.58 2.01 17.39
C ASN A 67 12.73 0.58 16.87
N VAL A 68 12.54 0.35 15.56
CA VAL A 68 12.65 -0.97 14.92
C VAL A 68 13.92 -1.12 14.08
N ARG A 69 14.93 -0.27 14.28
CA ARG A 69 16.13 -0.20 13.43
C ARG A 69 16.84 -1.55 13.24
N GLU A 70 17.07 -2.30 14.31
CA GLU A 70 17.76 -3.60 14.23
C GLU A 70 16.94 -4.62 13.43
N MET A 71 15.61 -4.60 13.63
CA MET A 71 14.68 -5.48 12.90
C MET A 71 14.61 -5.09 11.43
N LEU A 72 14.62 -3.79 11.11
CA LEU A 72 14.67 -3.27 9.76
C LEU A 72 15.98 -3.68 9.05
N GLU A 73 17.11 -3.59 9.74
CA GLU A 73 18.41 -4.01 9.20
C GLU A 73 18.44 -5.48 8.85
N MET A 74 17.97 -6.32 9.77
CA MET A 74 17.83 -7.75 9.53
C MET A 74 16.89 -8.03 8.35
N TRP A 75 15.76 -7.31 8.27
CA TRP A 75 14.77 -7.48 7.21
C TRP A 75 15.34 -7.19 5.81
N PHE A 76 15.90 -6.00 5.57
CA PHE A 76 16.41 -5.68 4.24
C PHE A 76 17.69 -6.47 3.90
N THR A 77 18.49 -6.84 4.90
CA THR A 77 19.69 -7.65 4.67
C THR A 77 19.33 -9.03 4.16
N ASN A 78 18.29 -9.65 4.73
CA ASN A 78 17.81 -10.95 4.29
C ASN A 78 17.16 -10.88 2.90
N ILE A 79 16.38 -9.83 2.61
CA ILE A 79 15.79 -9.59 1.28
C ILE A 79 16.88 -9.45 0.21
N LYS A 80 17.90 -8.63 0.47
CA LYS A 80 19.07 -8.50 -0.43
C LYS A 80 19.78 -9.84 -0.62
N ARG A 81 19.99 -10.60 0.47
CA ARG A 81 20.69 -11.89 0.44
C ARG A 81 20.01 -12.92 -0.47
N VAL A 82 18.68 -12.91 -0.55
CA VAL A 82 17.91 -13.82 -1.43
C VAL A 82 17.67 -13.24 -2.84
N GLY A 83 18.27 -12.10 -3.17
CA GLY A 83 18.21 -11.51 -4.51
C GLY A 83 16.90 -10.77 -4.83
N ILE A 84 16.09 -10.42 -3.82
CA ILE A 84 14.86 -9.66 -4.02
C ILE A 84 15.21 -8.17 -4.11
N SER A 85 14.80 -7.52 -5.19
CA SER A 85 15.08 -6.10 -5.47
C SER A 85 13.83 -5.20 -5.45
N ASN A 86 12.63 -5.78 -5.52
CA ASN A 86 11.37 -5.05 -5.51
C ASN A 86 10.87 -4.77 -4.09
N TYR A 87 11.62 -3.98 -3.33
CA TYR A 87 11.21 -3.54 -2.00
C TYR A 87 11.45 -2.05 -1.77
N LEU A 88 10.69 -1.48 -0.84
CA LEU A 88 10.77 -0.07 -0.46
C LEU A 88 10.55 0.08 1.04
N ILE A 89 11.35 0.93 1.67
CA ILE A 89 11.19 1.29 3.08
C ILE A 89 10.49 2.65 3.17
N VAL A 90 9.37 2.73 3.85
CA VAL A 90 8.74 4.01 4.19
C VAL A 90 9.29 4.43 5.55
N ALA A 91 10.13 5.46 5.54
CA ALA A 91 10.75 6.02 6.73
C ALA A 91 9.75 6.94 7.45
N LEU A 92 9.53 6.70 8.73
CA LEU A 92 8.64 7.50 9.58
C LEU A 92 9.36 8.61 10.36
N ASP A 93 10.70 8.58 10.41
CA ASP A 93 11.52 9.59 11.09
C ASP A 93 12.86 9.82 10.36
N ASP A 94 13.53 10.91 10.73
CA ASP A 94 14.77 11.35 10.09
C ASP A 94 15.94 10.38 10.33
N SER A 95 15.90 9.68 11.47
CA SER A 95 16.90 8.67 11.83
C SER A 95 16.82 7.47 10.89
N THR A 96 15.61 6.99 10.59
CA THR A 96 15.37 5.91 9.63
C THR A 96 15.72 6.33 8.22
N GLU A 97 15.37 7.56 7.82
CA GLU A 97 15.78 8.11 6.53
C GLU A 97 17.31 8.12 6.39
N THR A 98 18.01 8.67 7.39
CA THR A 98 19.48 8.75 7.40
C THR A 98 20.11 7.36 7.38
N PHE A 99 19.53 6.42 8.15
CA PHE A 99 19.97 5.03 8.16
C PHE A 99 19.81 4.37 6.79
N CYS A 100 18.65 4.55 6.14
CA CYS A 100 18.40 4.00 4.81
C CYS A 100 19.35 4.58 3.76
N LYS A 101 19.58 5.90 3.79
CA LYS A 101 20.59 6.57 2.95
C LYS A 101 21.97 5.96 3.15
N SER A 102 22.39 5.76 4.41
CA SER A 102 23.71 5.21 4.75
C SER A 102 23.91 3.77 4.26
N LYS A 103 22.82 2.99 4.13
CA LYS A 103 22.84 1.58 3.71
C LYS A 103 22.54 1.38 2.22
N GLY A 104 22.33 2.48 1.48
CA GLY A 104 21.96 2.43 0.06
C GLY A 104 20.73 1.57 -0.20
N VAL A 105 19.72 1.64 0.66
CA VAL A 105 18.45 0.92 0.47
C VAL A 105 17.40 1.87 -0.09
N PRO A 106 16.48 1.42 -0.98
CA PRO A 106 15.40 2.26 -1.46
C PRO A 106 14.48 2.65 -0.31
N PHE A 107 14.23 3.95 -0.17
CA PHE A 107 13.32 4.46 0.85
C PHE A 107 12.50 5.63 0.34
N TYR A 108 11.38 5.89 1.02
CA TYR A 108 10.53 7.04 0.82
C TYR A 108 10.18 7.67 2.17
N ARG A 109 10.34 8.99 2.27
CA ARG A 109 9.86 9.80 3.40
C ARG A 109 8.76 10.71 2.89
N ARG A 110 7.59 10.61 3.48
CA ARG A 110 6.46 11.52 3.21
C ARG A 110 6.82 12.95 3.60
N ASP A 111 6.13 13.91 3.00
CA ASP A 111 6.14 15.29 3.49
C ASP A 111 5.63 15.33 4.94
N PRO A 112 6.05 16.31 5.75
CA PRO A 112 5.66 16.40 7.15
C PRO A 112 4.14 16.35 7.33
N ASP A 113 3.70 15.50 8.24
CA ASP A 113 2.29 15.31 8.61
C ASP A 113 2.28 15.08 10.12
N GLU A 114 1.71 16.01 10.89
CA GLU A 114 1.81 15.97 12.35
C GLU A 114 1.24 14.68 12.96
N GLY A 115 0.19 14.10 12.37
CA GLY A 115 -0.42 12.87 12.86
C GLY A 115 0.49 11.67 12.63
N VAL A 116 1.01 11.54 11.41
CA VAL A 116 1.93 10.45 11.03
C VAL A 116 3.28 10.62 11.73
N ASP A 117 3.81 11.83 11.80
CA ASP A 117 5.11 12.14 12.37
C ASP A 117 5.13 11.96 13.89
N ASN A 118 4.01 12.24 14.58
CA ASN A 118 3.92 11.94 16.01
C ASN A 118 4.00 10.43 16.25
N ILE A 119 3.23 9.63 15.50
CA ILE A 119 3.32 8.16 15.59
C ILE A 119 4.71 7.66 15.18
N GLY A 120 5.34 8.29 14.18
CA GLY A 120 6.71 7.98 13.77
C GLY A 120 7.73 8.19 14.89
N LYS A 121 7.61 9.29 15.64
CA LYS A 121 8.55 9.67 16.70
C LYS A 121 8.40 8.87 17.99
N VAL A 122 7.17 8.63 18.44
CA VAL A 122 6.91 8.00 19.77
C VAL A 122 6.21 6.65 19.70
N GLY A 123 5.75 6.22 18.52
CA GLY A 123 5.03 4.96 18.36
C GLY A 123 5.93 3.72 18.46
N GLY A 124 5.48 2.75 19.26
CA GLY A 124 6.01 1.38 19.22
C GLY A 124 5.48 0.57 18.03
N ASN A 125 5.92 -0.68 17.90
CA ASN A 125 5.67 -1.53 16.72
C ASN A 125 4.17 -1.66 16.36
N HIS A 126 3.29 -1.71 17.35
CA HIS A 126 1.84 -1.81 17.13
C HIS A 126 1.25 -0.54 16.50
N ALA A 127 1.68 0.64 16.97
CA ALA A 127 1.25 1.92 16.43
C ALA A 127 1.79 2.15 15.01
N VAL A 128 3.06 1.78 14.78
CA VAL A 128 3.67 1.80 13.44
C VAL A 128 2.92 0.87 12.48
N SER A 129 2.57 -0.34 12.92
CA SER A 129 1.84 -1.30 12.07
C SER A 129 0.45 -0.78 11.67
N GLY A 130 -0.22 -0.04 12.56
CA GLY A 130 -1.54 0.55 12.30
C GLY A 130 -1.56 1.55 11.15
N LEU A 131 -0.45 2.26 10.91
CA LEU A 131 -0.30 3.19 9.79
C LEU A 131 -0.28 2.51 8.41
N SER A 132 -0.18 1.19 8.35
CA SER A 132 -0.22 0.46 7.07
C SER A 132 -1.59 0.55 6.37
N PHE A 133 -2.65 0.83 7.13
CA PHE A 133 -4.04 0.83 6.66
C PHE A 133 -4.77 2.16 6.89
N ALA A 134 -4.10 3.15 7.46
CA ALA A 134 -4.66 4.47 7.78
C ALA A 134 -4.45 5.47 6.65
#